data_AF-A0A024WHX7-F1
#
_entry.id   AF-A0A024WHX7-F1
#
_cell.length_a   1.000
_cell.length_b   1.000
_cell.length_c   1.000
_cell.angle_alpha   90.00
_cell.angle_beta   90.00
_cell.angle_gamma   90.00
#
_symmetry.space_group_name_H-M   'P 1'
#
loop_
_entity.id
_entity.type
_entity.pdbx_description
1 polymer ?
#
loop_
_entity_poly.entity_id
_entity_poly.type
_entity_poly.pdbx_seq_one_letter_code
_entity_poly.pdbx_strand_id
1 'polypeptide(L)'
;MVTYFYILTSLGLILHNIIGEGHDDINKKLDAFCQEQNRSDGSSSGGARGKGASGDKNGGSGSQELYEEWKCYQFEQLRKVGQGEDDDKLKGAGGLCILEKTNGEENGKKQKTFNNFFNFWVAHVLKDSIEWRNKLNSCINNGKTIRCTNKCKNDCKCYESWIQQKKTEWEQIEKHYEKEDFKLFGPYVALEMNLQDDYFPSIVMAYPGVKFVEEIKKIIEQNKGNTDVKKENNSITKLLEYEEKEATKCLDTHKEEKCKRKPSTEDLARSQTPRSEEDGNHSDEDSDEDEDLDEEQEEEVCERVKSLIGENDGSNEISGCNPKTGNFEWICGANQFRNNQEGPCMPPRRQKLCIHDLKVLTNTSSEKQLREAFINCAAKEIHFLWKKYKDDKKKEVTTGGKREETDKLQSQLKSGTIPEDFKRQMFYTFGDYRDLCLDTDISARLYYFYTYVSIHFNI
;
A
#
# COMPACT_ATOMS: atom_id res chain seq x y z
N MET A 1 -10.15 -1.67 -19.06
CA MET A 1 -11.06 -0.79 -18.28
C MET A 1 -12.45 -1.13 -18.77
N VAL A 2 -13.31 -1.75 -17.94
CA VAL A 2 -14.71 -1.99 -18.31
C VAL A 2 -15.45 -0.73 -17.88
N THR A 3 -15.76 0.14 -18.83
CA THR A 3 -16.55 1.33 -18.59
C THR A 3 -18.00 0.88 -18.46
N TYR A 4 -18.51 0.83 -17.24
CA TYR A 4 -19.90 0.52 -17.04
C TYR A 4 -20.74 1.79 -17.18
N PHE A 5 -21.64 1.82 -18.17
CA PHE A 5 -22.60 2.90 -18.37
C PHE A 5 -23.86 2.64 -17.55
N TYR A 6 -23.90 3.15 -16.30
CA TYR A 6 -25.07 3.09 -15.43
C TYR A 6 -25.66 4.49 -15.17
N ILE A 7 -27.00 4.62 -15.22
CA ILE A 7 -27.79 5.73 -14.68
C ILE A 7 -27.97 5.48 -13.17
N LEU A 8 -27.70 6.53 -12.39
CA LEU A 8 -27.84 6.54 -10.94
C LEU A 8 -29.29 6.89 -10.57
N THR A 9 -29.93 6.06 -9.75
CA THR A 9 -31.36 6.23 -9.39
C THR A 9 -31.59 6.82 -8.01
N SER A 10 -30.54 6.97 -7.20
CA SER A 10 -30.59 7.54 -5.84
C SER A 10 -29.24 8.14 -5.42
N LEU A 11 -29.24 8.90 -4.32
CA LEU A 11 -28.02 9.44 -3.71
C LEU A 11 -27.16 8.28 -3.19
N GLY A 12 -25.94 8.14 -3.74
CA GLY A 12 -24.95 7.16 -3.29
C GLY A 12 -24.31 7.57 -1.97
N LEU A 13 -23.68 6.62 -1.30
CA LEU A 13 -22.91 6.89 -0.09
C LEU A 13 -21.62 7.63 -0.47
N ILE A 14 -21.36 8.79 0.13
CA ILE A 14 -20.23 9.67 -0.20
C ILE A 14 -19.06 9.43 0.76
N LEU A 15 -18.06 8.69 0.30
CA LEU A 15 -16.83 8.44 1.03
C LEU A 15 -15.79 9.50 0.69
N HIS A 16 -15.34 10.25 1.70
CA HIS A 16 -14.19 11.15 1.57
C HIS A 16 -12.94 10.37 1.96
N ASN A 17 -12.20 9.90 0.97
CA ASN A 17 -10.98 9.13 1.20
C ASN A 17 -9.76 10.02 1.07
N ILE A 18 -8.84 9.95 2.03
CA ILE A 18 -7.45 10.41 1.82
C ILE A 18 -6.71 9.27 1.11
N ILE A 19 -6.99 9.07 -0.18
CA ILE A 19 -6.34 8.02 -0.94
C ILE A 19 -6.12 8.55 -2.34
N GLY A 20 -4.87 8.52 -2.82
CA GLY A 20 -4.56 8.78 -4.23
C GLY A 20 -3.98 7.53 -4.86
N GLU A 21 -4.50 7.11 -6.02
CA GLU A 21 -4.06 5.91 -6.76
C GLU A 21 -2.61 5.93 -7.31
N GLY A 22 -1.80 6.93 -6.94
CA GLY A 22 -0.41 7.07 -7.35
C GLY A 22 0.57 6.83 -6.20
N HIS A 23 1.71 6.22 -6.53
CA HIS A 23 2.93 6.11 -5.72
C HIS A 23 3.59 7.48 -5.42
N ASP A 24 2.80 8.55 -5.31
CA ASP A 24 3.26 9.78 -4.69
C ASP A 24 3.33 9.50 -3.19
N ASP A 25 4.57 9.40 -2.71
CA ASP A 25 5.05 9.24 -1.33
C ASP A 25 3.93 9.46 -0.30
N ILE A 26 3.50 8.38 0.35
CA ILE A 26 2.40 8.39 1.34
C ILE A 26 2.68 9.41 2.42
N ASN A 27 3.95 9.60 2.79
CA ASN A 27 4.35 10.61 3.75
C ASN A 27 4.01 12.03 3.27
N LYS A 28 4.13 12.34 1.98
CA LYS A 28 3.70 13.64 1.43
C LYS A 28 2.19 13.84 1.52
N LYS A 29 1.40 12.80 1.29
CA LYS A 29 -0.07 12.88 1.40
C LYS A 29 -0.52 13.02 2.84
N LEU A 30 0.07 12.27 3.76
CA LEU A 30 -0.15 12.40 5.19
C LEU A 30 0.27 13.78 5.69
N ASP A 31 1.42 14.30 5.27
CA ASP A 31 1.89 15.64 5.60
C ASP A 31 0.94 16.72 5.08
N ALA A 32 0.47 16.60 3.84
CA ALA A 32 -0.47 17.54 3.27
C ALA A 32 -1.85 17.49 3.96
N PHE A 33 -2.32 16.29 4.34
CA PHE A 33 -3.48 16.12 5.22
C PHE A 33 -3.27 16.85 6.55
N CYS A 34 -2.11 16.66 7.20
CA CYS A 34 -1.80 17.34 8.46
C CYS A 34 -1.76 18.86 8.33
N GLN A 35 -1.23 19.38 7.23
CA GLN A 35 -1.19 20.82 6.99
C GLN A 35 -2.60 21.41 6.86
N GLU A 36 -3.51 20.71 6.21
CA GLU A 36 -4.90 21.17 6.09
C GLU A 36 -5.61 21.17 7.45
N GLN A 37 -5.45 20.10 8.24
CA GLN A 37 -6.02 20.03 9.60
C GLN A 37 -5.50 21.15 10.53
N ASN A 38 -4.20 21.46 10.43
CA ASN A 38 -3.59 22.55 11.21
C ASN A 38 -4.10 23.95 10.80
N ARG A 39 -4.57 24.13 9.55
CA ARG A 39 -5.17 25.40 9.10
C ARG A 39 -6.59 25.58 9.65
N SER A 40 -7.37 24.50 9.78
CA SER A 40 -8.71 24.54 10.37
C SER A 40 -8.70 24.90 11.86
N ASP A 41 -7.69 24.46 12.62
CA ASP A 41 -7.57 24.76 14.06
C ASP A 41 -7.15 26.22 14.36
N GLY A 42 -6.62 26.95 13.38
CA GLY A 42 -6.19 28.35 13.52
C GLY A 42 -7.32 29.39 13.50
N SER A 43 -8.56 28.99 13.19
CA SER A 43 -9.72 29.90 13.10
C SER A 43 -10.67 29.67 14.27
N SER A 44 -10.28 30.10 15.47
CA SER A 44 -11.17 30.13 16.64
C SER A 44 -10.94 31.39 17.46
N SER A 45 -11.44 32.52 16.96
CA SER A 45 -11.74 33.67 17.81
C SER A 45 -12.99 34.41 17.30
N GLY A 46 -14.12 34.14 17.96
CA GLY A 46 -15.19 35.11 18.21
C GLY A 46 -16.45 35.04 17.34
N GLY A 47 -17.60 34.79 17.99
CA GLY A 47 -18.90 35.33 17.55
C GLY A 47 -20.03 34.31 17.39
N ALA A 48 -21.08 34.46 18.21
CA ALA A 48 -22.22 33.57 18.31
C ALA A 48 -23.37 33.85 17.31
N ARG A 49 -24.19 32.81 17.10
CA ARG A 49 -25.62 32.75 16.63
C ARG A 49 -25.94 32.88 15.13
N GLY A 50 -26.76 31.93 14.66
CA GLY A 50 -27.78 32.20 13.61
C GLY A 50 -28.00 31.07 12.60
N LYS A 51 -29.22 30.54 12.52
CA LYS A 51 -29.71 29.53 11.55
C LYS A 51 -29.68 30.04 10.09
N GLY A 52 -29.49 29.09 9.16
CA GLY A 52 -30.26 29.05 7.90
C GLY A 52 -29.51 29.33 6.59
N ALA A 53 -29.68 28.38 5.67
CA ALA A 53 -29.60 28.47 4.21
C ALA A 53 -28.22 28.63 3.52
N SER A 54 -28.02 27.71 2.57
CA SER A 54 -27.39 27.85 1.24
C SER A 54 -26.34 28.95 1.08
N GLY A 55 -25.08 28.53 0.92
CA GLY A 55 -24.01 29.40 0.48
C GLY A 55 -22.83 28.58 0.00
N ASP A 56 -22.59 28.65 -1.31
CA ASP A 56 -21.38 28.18 -1.99
C ASP A 56 -20.12 28.51 -1.17
N LYS A 57 -19.37 27.47 -0.81
CA LYS A 57 -17.97 27.63 -0.39
C LYS A 57 -17.08 27.19 -1.53
N ASN A 58 -16.83 28.15 -2.41
CA ASN A 58 -15.72 28.13 -3.33
C ASN A 58 -14.42 28.28 -2.49
N GLY A 59 -13.83 27.15 -2.11
CA GLY A 59 -12.65 27.07 -1.26
C GLY A 59 -11.55 26.22 -1.91
N GLY A 60 -10.49 26.89 -2.38
CA GLY A 60 -9.15 26.34 -2.55
C GLY A 60 -8.97 25.14 -3.48
N SER A 61 -8.44 25.41 -4.68
CA SER A 61 -7.98 24.44 -5.69
C SER A 61 -7.02 23.33 -5.20
N GLY A 62 -6.53 23.35 -3.96
CA GLY A 62 -5.62 22.34 -3.40
C GLY A 62 -6.30 21.23 -2.58
N SER A 63 -7.56 21.39 -2.18
CA SER A 63 -8.28 20.38 -1.36
C SER A 63 -8.68 19.15 -2.18
N GLN A 64 -8.95 19.32 -3.48
CA GLN A 64 -9.33 18.25 -4.41
C GLN A 64 -8.18 17.30 -4.79
N GLU A 65 -6.91 17.67 -4.54
CA GLU A 65 -5.77 16.79 -4.79
C GLU A 65 -5.52 15.79 -3.65
N LEU A 66 -6.00 16.07 -2.43
CA LEU A 66 -5.77 15.26 -1.23
C LEU A 66 -6.90 14.27 -0.93
N TYR A 67 -8.14 14.64 -1.25
CA TYR A 67 -9.32 13.84 -0.97
C TYR A 67 -9.95 13.32 -2.27
N GLU A 68 -10.12 12.00 -2.36
CA GLU A 68 -10.90 11.34 -3.39
C GLU A 68 -12.32 11.07 -2.87
N GLU A 69 -13.32 11.71 -3.48
CA GLU A 69 -14.73 11.50 -3.15
C GLU A 69 -15.28 10.29 -3.93
N TRP A 70 -15.35 9.13 -3.26
CA TRP A 70 -15.91 7.91 -3.84
C TRP A 70 -17.40 7.77 -3.52
N LYS A 71 -18.21 7.53 -4.55
CA LYS A 71 -19.64 7.28 -4.42
C LYS A 71 -19.94 5.82 -4.70
N CYS A 72 -20.38 5.10 -3.68
CA CYS A 72 -20.73 3.68 -3.79
C CYS A 72 -22.25 3.48 -3.87
N TYR A 73 -22.65 2.55 -4.73
CA TYR A 73 -24.04 2.25 -5.07
C TYR A 73 -24.26 0.74 -5.02
N GLN A 74 -25.33 0.33 -4.36
CA GLN A 74 -25.82 -1.04 -4.35
C GLN A 74 -26.22 -1.44 -5.77
N PHE A 75 -26.17 -2.75 -6.07
CA PHE A 75 -26.55 -3.25 -7.39
C PHE A 75 -27.96 -2.79 -7.79
N GLU A 76 -28.91 -2.80 -6.85
CA GLU A 76 -30.31 -2.37 -7.09
C GLU A 76 -30.45 -0.88 -7.42
N GLN A 77 -29.47 -0.05 -7.06
CA GLN A 77 -29.47 1.39 -7.32
C GLN A 77 -28.95 1.74 -8.72
N LEU A 78 -28.40 0.76 -9.45
CA LEU A 78 -27.83 0.93 -10.79
C LEU A 78 -28.88 0.64 -11.87
N ARG A 79 -29.07 1.57 -12.81
CA ARG A 79 -29.85 1.32 -14.04
C ARG A 79 -28.92 1.26 -15.24
N LYS A 80 -28.97 0.17 -16.00
CA LYS A 80 -28.12 -0.02 -17.19
C LYS A 80 -28.48 0.96 -18.31
N VAL A 81 -27.46 1.50 -18.99
CA VAL A 81 -27.61 2.28 -20.22
C VAL A 81 -26.89 1.55 -21.34
N GLY A 82 -27.63 0.92 -22.26
CA GLY A 82 -27.08 0.22 -23.43
C GLY A 82 -27.19 -1.31 -23.38
N GLN A 83 -26.78 -1.97 -24.48
CA GLN A 83 -26.77 -3.43 -24.64
C GLN A 83 -25.37 -3.99 -24.36
N GLY A 84 -25.25 -4.85 -23.33
CA GLY A 84 -24.07 -5.65 -23.00
C GLY A 84 -24.48 -6.76 -22.03
N GLU A 85 -23.85 -7.94 -22.05
CA GLU A 85 -24.35 -9.18 -21.40
C GLU A 85 -23.83 -9.44 -19.97
N ASP A 86 -23.34 -8.43 -19.23
CA ASP A 86 -22.62 -8.65 -17.96
C ASP A 86 -23.42 -8.35 -16.66
N ASP A 87 -24.71 -8.72 -16.56
CA ASP A 87 -25.52 -8.36 -15.37
C ASP A 87 -25.22 -9.21 -14.12
N ASP A 88 -24.84 -10.49 -14.27
CA ASP A 88 -24.61 -11.38 -13.12
C ASP A 88 -23.29 -11.10 -12.38
N LYS A 89 -22.32 -10.46 -13.05
CA LYS A 89 -20.97 -10.22 -12.50
C LYS A 89 -20.93 -9.08 -11.48
N LEU A 90 -21.83 -8.10 -11.56
CA LEU A 90 -21.89 -7.01 -10.57
C LEU A 90 -22.67 -7.37 -9.31
N LYS A 91 -23.70 -8.23 -9.42
CA LYS A 91 -24.48 -8.67 -8.27
C LYS A 91 -23.63 -9.42 -7.24
N GLY A 92 -22.62 -10.18 -7.69
CA GLY A 92 -21.64 -10.84 -6.81
C GLY A 92 -20.46 -9.96 -6.38
N ALA A 93 -20.38 -8.70 -6.82
CA ALA A 93 -19.19 -7.84 -6.61
C ALA A 93 -19.45 -6.63 -5.68
N GLY A 94 -20.60 -6.59 -5.02
CA GLY A 94 -20.96 -5.58 -4.03
C GLY A 94 -21.57 -4.29 -4.58
N GLY A 95 -21.95 -4.27 -5.86
CA GLY A 95 -22.30 -3.03 -6.55
C GLY A 95 -21.07 -2.26 -7.05
N LEU A 96 -21.20 -0.94 -7.19
CA LEU A 96 -20.23 -0.10 -7.92
C LEU A 96 -19.86 1.16 -7.13
N CYS A 97 -18.56 1.43 -7.04
CA CYS A 97 -18.00 2.67 -6.51
C CYS A 97 -17.40 3.50 -7.66
N ILE A 98 -17.77 4.78 -7.69
CA ILE A 98 -17.40 5.73 -8.74
C ILE A 98 -16.66 6.91 -8.11
N LEU A 99 -15.50 7.23 -8.68
CA LEU A 99 -14.77 8.46 -8.40
C LEU A 99 -14.94 9.39 -9.61
N GLU A 100 -15.58 10.53 -9.39
CA GLU A 100 -15.71 11.59 -10.40
C GLU A 100 -14.57 12.59 -10.23
N LYS A 101 -13.57 12.54 -11.11
CA LYS A 101 -12.52 13.56 -11.15
C LYS A 101 -13.06 14.79 -11.88
N THR A 102 -13.14 15.91 -11.16
CA THR A 102 -13.65 17.18 -11.71
C THR A 102 -12.55 18.14 -12.15
N ASN A 103 -11.27 17.90 -11.81
CA ASN A 103 -10.14 18.74 -12.20
C ASN A 103 -8.87 17.89 -12.52
N GLY A 104 -8.36 17.99 -13.77
CA GLY A 104 -7.16 17.32 -14.29
C GLY A 104 -7.20 17.13 -15.83
N GLU A 105 -6.04 16.99 -16.49
CA GLU A 105 -5.89 16.87 -17.97
C GLU A 105 -6.62 15.66 -18.60
N GLU A 106 -7.11 14.71 -17.79
CA GLU A 106 -8.02 13.65 -18.24
C GLU A 106 -9.35 13.73 -17.47
N ASN A 107 -10.39 14.25 -18.12
CA ASN A 107 -11.78 14.08 -17.68
C ASN A 107 -12.16 12.60 -17.74
N GLY A 108 -12.07 11.88 -16.61
CA GLY A 108 -12.35 10.45 -16.53
C GLY A 108 -13.09 10.04 -15.25
N LYS A 109 -14.12 9.20 -15.40
CA LYS A 109 -14.77 8.51 -14.28
C LYS A 109 -13.96 7.25 -13.96
N LYS A 110 -13.34 7.17 -12.78
CA LYS A 110 -12.76 5.92 -12.30
C LYS A 110 -13.86 5.10 -11.63
N GLN A 111 -13.89 3.80 -11.92
CA GLN A 111 -14.91 2.89 -11.41
C GLN A 111 -14.24 1.65 -10.84
N LYS A 112 -14.75 1.17 -9.71
CA LYS A 112 -14.39 -0.11 -9.09
C LYS A 112 -15.69 -0.80 -8.68
N THR A 113 -15.72 -2.12 -8.67
CA THR A 113 -16.76 -2.81 -7.89
C THR A 113 -16.57 -2.50 -6.42
N PHE A 114 -17.62 -2.58 -5.60
CA PHE A 114 -17.50 -2.29 -4.17
C PHE A 114 -16.48 -3.22 -3.50
N ASN A 115 -16.47 -4.52 -3.81
CA ASN A 115 -15.46 -5.43 -3.26
C ASN A 115 -14.04 -4.95 -3.60
N ASN A 116 -13.76 -4.57 -4.86
CA ASN A 116 -12.44 -4.04 -5.22
C ASN A 116 -12.10 -2.73 -4.48
N PHE A 117 -13.09 -1.88 -4.26
CA PHE A 117 -12.94 -0.65 -3.49
C PHE A 117 -12.68 -0.94 -2.00
N PHE A 118 -13.40 -1.88 -1.40
CA PHE A 118 -13.23 -2.33 -0.03
C PHE A 118 -11.81 -2.85 0.20
N ASN A 119 -11.35 -3.74 -0.67
CA ASN A 119 -10.03 -4.34 -0.64
C ASN A 119 -8.93 -3.27 -0.72
N PHE A 120 -9.14 -2.31 -1.62
CA PHE A 120 -8.28 -1.16 -1.78
C PHE A 120 -8.23 -0.30 -0.51
N TRP A 121 -9.37 0.00 0.11
CA TRP A 121 -9.45 0.77 1.34
C TRP A 121 -8.73 0.06 2.50
N VAL A 122 -8.96 -1.24 2.69
CA VAL A 122 -8.30 -2.05 3.74
C VAL A 122 -6.78 -2.03 3.56
N ALA A 123 -6.30 -2.23 2.34
CA ALA A 123 -4.86 -2.17 2.05
C ALA A 123 -4.25 -0.81 2.38
N HIS A 124 -4.97 0.28 2.10
CA HIS A 124 -4.53 1.63 2.41
C HIS A 124 -4.50 1.94 3.90
N VAL A 125 -5.53 1.56 4.67
CA VAL A 125 -5.51 1.73 6.13
C VAL A 125 -4.31 1.02 6.75
N LEU A 126 -4.04 -0.21 6.32
CA LEU A 126 -2.94 -1.01 6.86
C LEU A 126 -1.58 -0.41 6.50
N LYS A 127 -1.41 0.04 5.24
CA LYS A 127 -0.16 0.66 4.80
C LYS A 127 0.08 2.02 5.48
N ASP A 128 -0.93 2.87 5.53
CA ASP A 128 -0.84 4.20 6.16
C ASP A 128 -0.54 4.07 7.66
N SER A 129 -1.11 3.06 8.34
CA SER A 129 -0.78 2.78 9.74
C SER A 129 0.70 2.45 9.95
N ILE A 130 1.33 1.67 9.05
CA ILE A 130 2.78 1.39 9.12
C ILE A 130 3.58 2.68 8.98
N GLU A 131 3.25 3.52 8.01
CA GLU A 131 3.91 4.83 7.81
C GLU A 131 3.76 5.74 9.03
N TRP A 132 2.59 5.74 9.66
CA TRP A 132 2.37 6.47 10.92
C TRP A 132 3.27 5.96 12.05
N ARG A 133 3.48 4.65 12.17
CA ARG A 133 4.42 4.10 13.16
C ARG A 133 5.82 4.59 12.92
N ASN A 134 6.30 4.53 11.68
CA ASN A 134 7.63 4.98 11.31
C ASN A 134 7.79 6.48 11.61
N LYS A 135 6.83 7.30 11.19
CA LYS A 135 6.83 8.75 11.41
C LYS A 135 6.83 9.13 12.89
N LEU A 136 6.12 8.39 13.74
CA LEU A 136 5.95 8.68 15.17
C LEU A 136 6.96 7.96 16.07
N ASN A 137 7.78 7.06 15.55
CA ASN A 137 8.73 6.26 16.34
C ASN A 137 9.62 7.15 17.21
N SER A 138 10.31 8.10 16.58
CA SER A 138 11.18 9.07 17.27
C SER A 138 10.43 9.98 18.25
N CYS A 139 9.12 10.20 18.04
CA CYS A 139 8.31 10.99 18.95
C CYS A 139 7.92 10.21 20.21
N ILE A 140 7.87 8.89 20.15
CA ILE A 140 7.45 8.04 21.26
C ILE A 140 8.67 7.52 22.03
N ASN A 141 9.67 7.01 21.31
CA ASN A 141 10.78 6.24 21.88
C ASN A 141 12.02 7.09 22.22
N ASN A 142 12.25 8.23 21.56
CA ASN A 142 13.47 8.99 21.78
C ASN A 142 13.43 9.87 23.06
N GLY A 143 14.61 10.36 23.43
CA GLY A 143 14.80 11.23 24.59
C GLY A 143 13.95 12.52 24.55
N LYS A 144 13.78 13.15 25.72
CA LYS A 144 12.92 14.34 25.92
C LYS A 144 13.19 15.47 24.93
N THR A 145 14.42 15.63 24.45
CA THR A 145 14.79 16.69 23.49
C THR A 145 14.05 16.57 22.17
N ILE A 146 13.91 15.35 21.63
CA ILE A 146 13.23 15.09 20.35
C ILE A 146 11.72 14.99 20.58
N ARG A 147 11.33 14.17 21.55
CA ARG A 147 9.93 13.92 21.91
C ARG A 147 9.16 15.19 22.23
N CYS A 148 9.73 16.13 22.99
CA CYS A 148 8.99 17.31 23.44
C CYS A 148 8.99 18.48 22.44
N THR A 149 9.25 18.20 21.16
CA THR A 149 9.15 19.21 20.10
C THR A 149 7.69 19.49 19.73
N ASN A 150 7.41 20.72 19.28
CA ASN A 150 6.11 21.05 18.71
C ASN A 150 5.77 20.20 17.48
N LYS A 151 6.79 19.76 16.73
CA LYS A 151 6.64 18.84 15.60
C LYS A 151 5.97 17.54 16.05
N CYS A 152 6.57 16.83 17.02
CA CYS A 152 6.01 15.58 17.52
C CYS A 152 4.60 15.73 18.10
N LYS A 153 4.35 16.81 18.85
CA LYS A 153 3.01 17.12 19.36
C LYS A 153 1.99 17.28 18.23
N ASN A 154 2.35 17.97 17.15
CA ASN A 154 1.48 18.19 16.00
C ASN A 154 1.31 16.90 15.17
N ASP A 155 2.35 16.10 15.02
CA ASP A 155 2.28 14.81 14.32
C ASP A 155 1.37 13.82 15.06
N CYS A 156 1.46 13.71 16.40
CA CYS A 156 0.53 12.89 17.19
C CYS A 156 -0.93 13.36 17.07
N LYS A 157 -1.18 14.68 17.07
CA LYS A 157 -2.53 15.25 16.85
C LYS A 157 -3.05 14.96 15.47
N CYS A 158 -2.19 15.02 14.46
CA CYS A 158 -2.57 14.70 13.10
C CYS A 158 -2.91 13.21 12.96
N TYR A 159 -2.14 12.34 13.59
CA TYR A 159 -2.43 10.91 13.62
C TYR A 159 -3.78 10.61 14.27
N GLU A 160 -4.09 11.22 15.42
CA GLU A 160 -5.42 11.15 16.03
C GLU A 160 -6.52 11.57 15.05
N SER A 161 -6.33 12.70 14.36
CA SER A 161 -7.28 13.21 13.37
C SER A 161 -7.46 12.25 12.18
N TRP A 162 -6.37 11.64 11.71
CA TRP A 162 -6.40 10.64 10.65
C TRP A 162 -7.21 9.40 11.09
N ILE A 163 -7.05 8.92 12.32
CA ILE A 163 -7.83 7.78 12.83
C ILE A 163 -9.32 8.12 12.91
N GLN A 164 -9.69 9.32 13.36
CA GLN A 164 -11.10 9.74 13.40
C GLN A 164 -11.71 9.80 11.98
N GLN A 165 -10.91 10.24 11.00
CA GLN A 165 -11.31 10.17 9.60
C GLN A 165 -11.52 8.71 9.15
N LYS A 166 -10.60 7.79 9.47
CA LYS A 166 -10.73 6.36 9.12
C LYS A 166 -11.91 5.67 9.78
N LYS A 167 -12.24 6.02 11.03
CA LYS A 167 -13.48 5.56 11.68
C LYS A 167 -14.73 6.03 10.93
N THR A 168 -14.74 7.29 10.50
CA THR A 168 -15.85 7.88 9.73
C THR A 168 -16.00 7.23 8.34
N GLU A 169 -14.87 6.94 7.67
CA GLU A 169 -14.86 6.17 6.42
C GLU A 169 -15.37 4.74 6.66
N TRP A 170 -14.90 4.06 7.70
CA TRP A 170 -15.30 2.70 8.04
C TRP A 170 -16.79 2.57 8.32
N GLU A 171 -17.37 3.45 9.14
CA GLU A 171 -18.81 3.43 9.45
C GLU A 171 -19.69 3.50 8.18
N GLN A 172 -19.21 4.21 7.17
CA GLN A 172 -19.87 4.36 5.89
C GLN A 172 -19.71 3.09 5.05
N ILE A 173 -18.48 2.59 4.91
CA ILE A 173 -18.19 1.34 4.19
C ILE A 173 -18.97 0.18 4.79
N GLU A 174 -18.99 0.07 6.11
CA GLU A 174 -19.70 -0.97 6.85
C GLU A 174 -21.21 -0.91 6.59
N LYS A 175 -21.83 0.28 6.55
CA LYS A 175 -23.25 0.44 6.18
C LYS A 175 -23.57 -0.04 4.77
N HIS A 176 -22.63 0.06 3.84
CA HIS A 176 -22.79 -0.50 2.49
C HIS A 176 -22.58 -2.01 2.52
N TYR A 177 -21.51 -2.47 3.17
CA TYR A 177 -21.15 -3.88 3.30
C TYR A 177 -22.26 -4.71 3.95
N GLU A 178 -22.92 -4.22 5.01
CA GLU A 178 -24.03 -4.90 5.70
C GLU A 178 -25.25 -5.17 4.81
N LYS A 179 -25.39 -4.45 3.69
CA LYS A 179 -26.52 -4.61 2.77
C LYS A 179 -26.28 -5.66 1.70
N GLU A 180 -25.06 -6.20 1.62
CA GLU A 180 -24.71 -7.26 0.68
C GLU A 180 -25.38 -8.59 1.03
N ASP A 181 -25.63 -9.41 0.02
CA ASP A 181 -26.16 -10.76 0.20
C ASP A 181 -25.02 -11.76 0.41
N PHE A 182 -24.73 -12.06 1.68
CA PHE A 182 -23.71 -13.02 2.09
C PHE A 182 -24.16 -14.48 2.07
N LYS A 183 -25.41 -14.75 1.64
CA LYS A 183 -26.04 -16.07 1.56
C LYS A 183 -25.98 -16.88 2.87
N LEU A 184 -24.88 -17.60 3.08
CA LEU A 184 -24.71 -18.61 4.13
C LEU A 184 -24.07 -18.03 5.39
N PHE A 185 -23.30 -16.94 5.27
CA PHE A 185 -22.60 -16.32 6.38
C PHE A 185 -23.22 -14.97 6.73
N GLY A 186 -23.14 -14.55 8.00
CA GLY A 186 -23.41 -13.16 8.35
C GLY A 186 -22.32 -12.24 7.81
N PRO A 187 -22.59 -10.93 7.61
CA PRO A 187 -21.63 -9.97 7.06
C PRO A 187 -20.28 -10.02 7.79
N TYR A 188 -20.32 -10.01 9.12
CA TYR A 188 -19.13 -9.97 9.95
C TYR A 188 -18.35 -11.29 9.95
N VAL A 189 -19.04 -12.44 9.89
CA VAL A 189 -18.35 -13.73 9.74
C VAL A 189 -17.63 -13.80 8.40
N ALA A 190 -18.30 -13.36 7.31
CA ALA A 190 -17.68 -13.28 5.99
C ALA A 190 -16.48 -12.30 5.96
N LEU A 191 -16.60 -11.17 6.68
CA LEU A 191 -15.51 -10.21 6.82
C LEU A 191 -14.29 -10.86 7.47
N GLU A 192 -14.47 -11.56 8.58
CA GLU A 192 -13.36 -12.23 9.28
C GLU A 192 -12.69 -13.29 8.42
N MET A 193 -13.47 -14.10 7.70
CA MET A 193 -12.93 -15.10 6.77
C MET A 193 -12.10 -14.44 5.67
N ASN A 194 -12.61 -13.38 5.04
CA ASN A 194 -11.88 -12.65 4.00
C ASN A 194 -10.56 -12.06 4.56
N LEU A 195 -10.60 -11.45 5.75
CA LEU A 195 -9.40 -10.91 6.40
C LEU A 195 -8.35 -11.99 6.68
N GLN A 196 -8.80 -13.15 7.16
CA GLN A 196 -7.93 -14.29 7.53
C GLN A 196 -7.31 -14.97 6.31
N ASP A 197 -8.10 -15.23 5.28
CA ASP A 197 -7.70 -16.13 4.21
C ASP A 197 -7.11 -15.38 3.00
N ASP A 198 -7.52 -14.13 2.76
CA ASP A 198 -7.09 -13.36 1.57
C ASP A 198 -6.15 -12.19 1.92
N TYR A 199 -6.54 -11.31 2.85
CA TYR A 199 -5.81 -10.05 3.10
C TYR A 199 -4.55 -10.28 3.91
N PHE A 200 -4.70 -10.90 5.07
CA PHE A 200 -3.64 -10.91 6.07
C PHE A 200 -2.40 -11.72 5.65
N PRO A 201 -2.52 -12.89 5.00
CA PRO A 201 -1.36 -13.62 4.49
C PRO A 201 -0.50 -12.79 3.54
N SER A 202 -1.14 -12.01 2.65
CA SER A 202 -0.44 -11.12 1.71
C SER A 202 0.34 -10.01 2.43
N ILE A 203 -0.19 -9.49 3.55
CA ILE A 203 0.44 -8.42 4.32
C ILE A 203 1.59 -8.94 5.15
N VAL A 204 1.42 -10.09 5.81
CA VAL A 204 2.52 -10.75 6.56
C VAL A 204 3.69 -11.05 5.64
N MET A 205 3.41 -11.51 4.42
CA MET A 205 4.45 -11.77 3.42
C MET A 205 5.15 -10.49 2.96
N ALA A 206 4.42 -9.38 2.80
CA ALA A 206 4.99 -8.12 2.36
C ALA A 206 5.80 -7.39 3.46
N TYR A 207 5.45 -7.62 4.73
CA TYR A 207 6.01 -6.92 5.90
C TYR A 207 6.37 -7.91 7.03
N PRO A 208 7.31 -8.84 6.79
CA PRO A 208 7.71 -9.82 7.80
C PRO A 208 8.41 -9.11 8.97
N GLY A 209 8.06 -9.46 10.21
CA GLY A 209 8.68 -8.92 11.41
C GLY A 209 8.20 -7.53 11.84
N VAL A 210 7.31 -6.89 11.07
CA VAL A 210 6.75 -5.59 11.47
C VAL A 210 5.79 -5.78 12.65
N LYS A 211 6.12 -5.17 13.81
CA LYS A 211 5.36 -5.29 15.06
C LYS A 211 3.86 -5.02 14.90
N PHE A 212 3.50 -3.99 14.13
CA PHE A 212 2.11 -3.65 13.86
C PHE A 212 1.36 -4.78 13.13
N VAL A 213 2.03 -5.46 12.20
CA VAL A 213 1.45 -6.59 11.47
C VAL A 213 1.18 -7.75 12.44
N GLU A 214 2.08 -8.03 13.38
CA GLU A 214 1.83 -9.04 14.42
C GLU A 214 0.65 -8.68 15.34
N GLU A 215 0.44 -7.41 15.64
CA GLU A 215 -0.67 -6.93 16.45
C GLU A 215 -2.00 -7.10 15.71
N ILE A 216 -2.05 -6.77 14.42
CA ILE A 216 -3.22 -7.05 13.57
C ILE A 216 -3.48 -8.55 13.47
N LYS A 217 -2.43 -9.38 13.33
CA LYS A 217 -2.55 -10.84 13.32
C LYS A 217 -3.33 -11.32 14.54
N LYS A 218 -2.92 -10.84 15.72
CA LYS A 218 -3.55 -11.20 16.99
C LYS A 218 -5.01 -10.77 17.05
N ILE A 219 -5.34 -9.58 16.57
CA ILE A 219 -6.74 -9.09 16.50
C ILE A 219 -7.57 -10.01 15.62
N ILE A 220 -7.08 -10.34 14.43
CA ILE A 220 -7.77 -11.20 13.47
C ILE A 220 -7.93 -12.63 14.01
N GLU A 221 -6.88 -13.18 14.64
CA GLU A 221 -6.90 -14.51 15.24
C GLU A 221 -7.86 -14.62 16.43
N GLN A 222 -8.05 -13.54 17.21
CA GLN A 222 -9.03 -13.51 18.29
C GLN A 222 -10.46 -13.71 17.81
N ASN A 223 -10.76 -13.31 16.57
CA ASN A 223 -12.06 -13.50 15.94
C ASN A 223 -12.14 -14.78 15.10
N LYS A 224 -11.08 -15.59 15.04
CA LYS A 224 -11.05 -16.82 14.25
C LYS A 224 -12.04 -17.86 14.76
N GLY A 225 -12.91 -18.30 13.86
CA GLY A 225 -13.98 -19.26 14.18
C GLY A 225 -15.07 -18.70 15.10
N ASN A 226 -15.03 -17.41 15.42
CA ASN A 226 -16.08 -16.77 16.21
C ASN A 226 -17.29 -16.46 15.32
N THR A 227 -18.41 -17.12 15.58
CA THR A 227 -19.66 -16.92 14.82
C THR A 227 -20.50 -15.76 15.34
N ASP A 228 -20.16 -15.21 16.51
CA ASP A 228 -20.88 -14.12 17.17
C ASP A 228 -20.25 -12.74 16.93
N VAL A 229 -19.35 -12.63 15.94
CA VAL A 229 -18.74 -11.35 15.55
C VAL A 229 -19.81 -10.43 14.96
N LYS A 230 -19.75 -9.16 15.36
CA LYS A 230 -20.68 -8.09 15.07
C LYS A 230 -19.93 -6.82 14.69
N LYS A 231 -20.70 -5.80 14.34
CA LYS A 231 -20.25 -4.42 14.10
C LYS A 231 -19.23 -3.91 15.13
N GLU A 232 -19.51 -4.12 16.41
CA GLU A 232 -18.74 -3.53 17.51
C GLU A 232 -17.45 -4.28 17.85
N ASN A 233 -17.26 -5.50 17.32
CA ASN A 233 -16.13 -6.36 17.68
C ASN A 233 -15.46 -7.07 16.51
N ASN A 234 -15.81 -6.74 15.26
CA ASN A 234 -15.06 -7.20 14.10
C ASN A 234 -13.62 -6.64 14.09
N SER A 235 -12.75 -7.30 13.33
CA SER A 235 -11.31 -7.05 13.34
C SER A 235 -10.92 -5.67 12.83
N ILE A 236 -11.65 -5.09 11.87
CA ILE A 236 -11.39 -3.71 11.41
C ILE A 236 -11.78 -2.71 12.49
N THR A 237 -12.95 -2.88 13.12
CA THR A 237 -13.36 -2.04 14.26
C THR A 237 -12.33 -2.13 15.39
N LYS A 238 -11.87 -3.33 15.74
CA LYS A 238 -10.85 -3.56 16.78
C LYS A 238 -9.49 -2.99 16.42
N LEU A 239 -9.10 -3.03 15.14
CA LEU A 239 -7.90 -2.38 14.64
C LEU A 239 -7.96 -0.86 14.81
N LEU A 240 -9.07 -0.23 14.41
CA LEU A 240 -9.22 1.23 14.55
C LEU A 240 -9.30 1.67 16.03
N GLU A 241 -9.88 0.84 16.92
CA GLU A 241 -9.81 1.05 18.37
C GLU A 241 -8.38 0.93 18.91
N TYR A 242 -7.58 0.01 18.35
CA TYR A 242 -6.18 -0.15 18.71
C TYR A 242 -5.35 1.07 18.28
N GLU A 243 -5.49 1.51 17.03
CA GLU A 243 -4.82 2.70 16.51
C GLU A 243 -5.19 3.95 17.33
N GLU A 244 -6.46 4.12 17.72
CA GLU A 244 -6.88 5.24 18.58
C GLU A 244 -6.18 5.25 19.95
N LYS A 245 -6.01 4.07 20.57
CA LYS A 245 -5.25 3.95 21.82
C LYS A 245 -3.79 4.37 21.62
N GLU A 246 -3.22 4.07 20.47
CA GLU A 246 -1.84 4.37 20.14
C GLU A 246 -1.64 5.87 19.86
N ALA A 247 -2.59 6.52 19.19
CA ALA A 247 -2.63 7.98 19.08
C ALA A 247 -2.79 8.66 20.45
N THR A 248 -3.65 8.12 21.32
CA THR A 248 -3.81 8.62 22.69
C THR A 248 -2.50 8.52 23.47
N LYS A 249 -1.79 7.38 23.35
CA LYS A 249 -0.46 7.21 23.97
C LYS A 249 0.54 8.22 23.43
N CYS A 250 0.57 8.44 22.12
CA CYS A 250 1.43 9.43 21.46
C CYS A 250 1.22 10.82 22.07
N LEU A 251 -0.03 11.30 22.12
CA LEU A 251 -0.41 12.59 22.72
C LEU A 251 -0.03 12.66 24.19
N ASP A 252 -0.22 11.58 24.94
CA ASP A 252 0.10 11.47 26.35
C ASP A 252 1.60 11.59 26.63
N THR A 253 2.46 11.33 25.65
CA THR A 253 3.91 11.53 25.80
C THR A 253 4.32 13.01 25.81
N HIS A 254 3.47 13.89 25.27
CA HIS A 254 3.70 15.33 25.14
C HIS A 254 3.00 16.18 26.21
N LYS A 255 2.35 15.55 27.20
CA LYS A 255 1.77 16.24 28.36
C LYS A 255 2.84 17.04 29.10
N GLU A 256 2.47 18.21 29.61
CA GLU A 256 3.42 19.17 30.21
C GLU A 256 4.28 18.53 31.32
N GLU A 257 3.70 17.66 32.14
CA GLU A 257 4.41 16.96 33.23
C GLU A 257 5.60 16.13 32.72
N LYS A 258 5.50 15.55 31.52
CA LYS A 258 6.56 14.73 30.89
C LYS A 258 7.57 15.57 30.11
N CYS A 259 7.18 16.78 29.70
CA CYS A 259 7.97 17.70 28.86
C CYS A 259 8.51 18.95 29.57
N LYS A 260 8.24 19.13 30.86
CA LYS A 260 8.88 20.17 31.67
C LYS A 260 10.40 19.97 31.66
N ARG A 261 11.13 21.00 31.19
CA ARG A 261 12.55 21.16 31.51
C ARG A 261 12.64 21.53 32.99
N LYS A 262 13.57 20.91 33.72
CA LYS A 262 13.97 21.46 35.03
C LYS A 262 14.36 22.93 34.78
N PRO A 263 13.89 23.89 35.59
CA PRO A 263 14.34 25.27 35.42
C PRO A 263 15.87 25.26 35.49
N SER A 264 16.52 25.75 34.44
CA SER A 264 17.92 26.13 34.54
C SER A 264 17.97 27.25 35.57
N THR A 265 18.62 26.99 36.69
CA THR A 265 19.05 28.06 37.59
C THR A 265 19.99 28.96 36.79
N GLU A 266 19.43 30.06 36.26
CA GLU A 266 20.22 31.24 35.95
C GLU A 266 20.67 31.82 37.30
N ASP A 267 21.85 31.40 37.77
CA ASP A 267 22.63 32.18 38.71
C ASP A 267 23.86 32.71 37.99
N LEU A 268 23.74 33.98 37.61
CA LEU A 268 24.73 35.04 37.68
C LEU A 268 26.16 34.63 38.09
N ALA A 269 27.09 34.85 37.16
CA ALA A 269 28.51 35.14 37.35
C ALA A 269 29.12 35.02 38.76
N ARG A 270 30.03 34.05 38.97
CA ARG A 270 31.39 34.33 39.51
C ARG A 270 32.38 33.20 39.28
N SER A 271 33.60 33.63 38.96
CA SER A 271 34.86 32.91 38.74
C SER A 271 35.31 32.00 39.90
N GLN A 272 36.05 30.94 39.50
CA GLN A 272 37.05 30.12 40.21
C GLN A 272 36.61 28.95 41.12
N THR A 273 37.08 27.76 40.68
CA THR A 273 37.19 26.42 41.28
C THR A 273 38.14 26.37 42.52
N PRO A 274 38.41 25.22 43.20
CA PRO A 274 37.94 23.82 43.01
C PRO A 274 37.57 23.02 44.29
N ARG A 275 37.18 21.74 44.04
CA ARG A 275 37.35 20.50 44.88
C ARG A 275 36.06 20.04 45.59
N SER A 276 35.59 18.80 45.52
CA SER A 276 36.22 17.47 45.38
C SER A 276 35.26 16.44 44.74
N GLU A 277 35.84 15.45 44.06
CA GLU A 277 35.49 14.01 43.91
C GLU A 277 34.11 13.57 44.45
N GLU A 278 33.24 12.87 43.70
CA GLU A 278 33.43 11.57 43.02
C GLU A 278 32.54 11.48 41.77
N ASP A 279 33.11 11.05 40.63
CA ASP A 279 32.35 10.75 39.42
C ASP A 279 32.42 9.23 39.14
N GLY A 280 31.31 8.57 39.41
CA GLY A 280 31.07 7.17 39.05
C GLY A 280 30.68 7.11 37.59
N ASN A 281 31.64 6.68 36.78
CA ASN A 281 31.48 6.40 35.36
C ASN A 281 30.42 5.29 35.16
N HIS A 282 29.25 5.65 34.63
CA HIS A 282 28.34 4.72 33.97
C HIS A 282 28.04 5.28 32.58
N SER A 283 28.81 4.77 31.61
CA SER A 283 28.50 4.84 30.19
C SER A 283 27.36 3.85 29.92
N ASP A 284 26.16 4.37 29.70
CA ASP A 284 25.09 3.61 29.06
C ASP A 284 25.30 3.77 27.54
N GLU A 285 26.10 2.85 26.99
CA GLU A 285 25.96 2.41 25.60
C GLU A 285 24.67 1.60 25.52
N ASP A 286 23.63 2.15 24.90
CA ASP A 286 22.48 1.35 24.48
C ASP A 286 22.15 1.69 23.03
N SER A 287 22.68 0.79 22.18
CA SER A 287 22.30 0.36 20.84
C SER A 287 21.15 1.10 20.13
N ASP A 288 21.53 1.85 19.10
CA ASP A 288 20.72 2.35 17.99
C ASP A 288 20.34 1.23 16.97
N GLU A 289 20.11 -0.03 17.40
CA GLU A 289 20.06 -1.17 16.46
C GLU A 289 18.72 -1.38 15.73
N ASP A 290 17.66 -0.64 16.03
CA ASP A 290 16.31 -0.92 15.48
C ASP A 290 15.84 0.05 14.36
N GLU A 291 16.44 1.24 14.21
CA GLU A 291 16.14 2.17 13.08
C GLU A 291 16.98 1.85 11.83
N ASP A 292 18.16 1.24 12.02
CA ASP A 292 19.07 0.90 10.94
C ASP A 292 18.62 -0.36 10.17
N LEU A 293 17.91 -1.31 10.79
CA LEU A 293 17.63 -2.63 10.18
C LEU A 293 16.76 -2.61 8.91
N ASP A 294 15.87 -1.63 8.73
CA ASP A 294 14.96 -1.57 7.56
C ASP A 294 15.56 -0.76 6.40
N GLU A 295 16.20 0.37 6.68
CA GLU A 295 16.95 1.15 5.68
C GLU A 295 18.19 0.38 5.21
N GLU A 296 18.94 -0.27 6.11
CA GLU A 296 20.08 -1.12 5.74
C GLU A 296 19.66 -2.31 4.86
N GLN A 297 18.49 -2.91 5.12
CA GLN A 297 17.99 -3.99 4.28
C GLN A 297 17.56 -3.49 2.89
N GLU A 298 16.93 -2.32 2.78
CA GLU A 298 16.59 -1.73 1.49
C GLU A 298 17.85 -1.33 0.70
N GLU A 299 18.85 -0.76 1.37
CA GLU A 299 20.15 -0.45 0.79
C GLU A 299 20.90 -1.71 0.34
N GLU A 300 20.91 -2.79 1.15
CA GLU A 300 21.53 -4.07 0.78
C GLU A 300 20.88 -4.63 -0.50
N VAL A 301 19.54 -4.61 -0.58
CA VAL A 301 18.80 -5.07 -1.75
C VAL A 301 19.12 -4.19 -2.96
N CYS A 302 19.13 -2.87 -2.81
CA CYS A 302 19.45 -1.93 -3.89
C CYS A 302 20.86 -2.12 -4.43
N GLU A 303 21.87 -2.23 -3.56
CA GLU A 303 23.27 -2.44 -3.97
C GLU A 303 23.46 -3.81 -4.61
N ARG A 304 22.78 -4.84 -4.12
CA ARG A 304 22.76 -6.16 -4.78
C ARG A 304 22.17 -6.09 -6.18
N VAL A 305 21.00 -5.45 -6.34
CA VAL A 305 20.34 -5.30 -7.64
C VAL A 305 21.25 -4.52 -8.59
N LYS A 306 21.84 -3.43 -8.13
CA LYS A 306 22.77 -2.60 -8.89
C LYS A 306 24.02 -3.36 -9.31
N SER A 307 24.59 -4.19 -8.44
CA SER A 307 25.69 -5.08 -8.80
C SER A 307 25.27 -6.13 -9.83
N LEU A 308 24.02 -6.60 -9.79
CA LEU A 308 23.52 -7.64 -10.70
C LEU A 308 23.24 -7.12 -12.11
N ILE A 309 22.72 -5.90 -12.25
CA ILE A 309 22.26 -5.35 -13.55
C ILE A 309 23.06 -4.12 -14.03
N GLY A 310 23.84 -3.48 -13.18
CA GLY A 310 24.34 -2.10 -13.39
C GLY A 310 25.26 -1.90 -14.58
N GLU A 311 26.02 -2.91 -14.98
CA GLU A 311 26.90 -2.85 -16.16
C GLU A 311 26.20 -3.26 -17.46
N ASN A 312 24.99 -3.83 -17.36
CA ASN A 312 24.27 -4.37 -18.49
C ASN A 312 23.27 -3.33 -19.04
N ASP A 313 23.32 -3.05 -20.34
CA ASP A 313 22.44 -2.09 -21.00
C ASP A 313 21.07 -2.69 -21.42
N GLY A 314 20.84 -3.95 -21.06
CA GLY A 314 19.68 -4.77 -21.42
C GLY A 314 19.88 -5.59 -22.71
N SER A 315 21.05 -5.53 -23.34
CA SER A 315 21.33 -6.19 -24.62
C SER A 315 21.94 -7.59 -24.49
N ASN A 316 22.53 -7.91 -23.33
CA ASN A 316 23.21 -9.19 -23.10
C ASN A 316 22.53 -10.00 -21.99
N GLU A 317 22.70 -11.32 -22.01
CA GLU A 317 22.23 -12.21 -20.96
C GLU A 317 22.81 -11.83 -19.59
N ILE A 318 22.01 -11.98 -18.53
CA ILE A 318 22.45 -11.90 -17.13
C ILE A 318 22.09 -13.22 -16.46
N SER A 319 23.09 -14.02 -16.13
CA SER A 319 22.97 -15.25 -15.32
C SER A 319 21.72 -16.07 -15.64
N GLY A 320 21.62 -16.58 -16.87
CA GLY A 320 20.54 -17.47 -17.32
C GLY A 320 19.25 -16.78 -17.76
N CYS A 321 19.15 -15.44 -17.68
CA CYS A 321 18.02 -14.67 -18.19
C CYS A 321 18.41 -13.79 -19.36
N ASN A 322 17.62 -13.89 -20.43
CA ASN A 322 17.93 -13.29 -21.73
C ASN A 322 17.09 -12.01 -22.00
N PRO A 323 17.58 -11.10 -22.85
CA PRO A 323 16.81 -9.98 -23.37
C PRO A 323 15.47 -10.42 -23.98
N LYS A 324 14.42 -9.59 -23.82
CA LYS A 324 13.07 -9.90 -24.29
C LYS A 324 12.96 -9.76 -25.80
N THR A 325 13.33 -10.80 -26.52
CA THR A 325 13.30 -10.87 -27.99
C THR A 325 12.43 -12.04 -28.49
N GLY A 326 12.22 -12.09 -29.81
CA GLY A 326 11.47 -13.13 -30.49
C GLY A 326 9.96 -12.87 -30.54
N ASN A 327 9.19 -13.94 -30.74
CA ASN A 327 7.74 -13.87 -30.90
C ASN A 327 7.01 -13.68 -29.56
N PHE A 328 5.94 -12.87 -29.56
CA PHE A 328 5.13 -12.54 -28.38
C PHE A 328 3.65 -12.88 -28.61
N GLU A 329 3.36 -14.17 -28.76
CA GLU A 329 1.99 -14.67 -28.96
C GLU A 329 1.42 -15.30 -27.68
N TRP A 330 0.11 -15.10 -27.50
CA TRP A 330 -0.63 -15.80 -26.44
C TRP A 330 -0.73 -17.28 -26.77
N ILE A 331 -0.46 -18.13 -25.78
CA ILE A 331 -0.61 -19.58 -25.94
C ILE A 331 -1.81 -20.04 -25.13
N CYS A 332 -2.82 -20.60 -25.81
CA CYS A 332 -4.07 -21.07 -25.20
C CYS A 332 -4.22 -22.60 -25.22
N GLY A 333 -3.17 -23.33 -25.59
CA GLY A 333 -3.19 -24.79 -25.62
C GLY A 333 -3.29 -25.36 -24.20
N ALA A 334 -4.26 -26.24 -23.98
CA ALA A 334 -4.55 -26.82 -22.67
C ALA A 334 -3.31 -27.48 -22.02
N ASN A 335 -2.44 -28.08 -22.82
CA ASN A 335 -1.19 -28.71 -22.37
C ASN A 335 -0.15 -27.74 -21.77
N GLN A 336 -0.37 -26.43 -21.84
CA GLN A 336 0.48 -25.45 -21.15
C GLN A 336 0.06 -25.21 -19.70
N PHE A 337 -1.09 -25.73 -19.28
CA PHE A 337 -1.68 -25.48 -17.97
C PHE A 337 -1.75 -26.75 -17.12
N ARG A 338 -1.72 -26.58 -15.79
CA ARG A 338 -1.91 -27.67 -14.83
C ARG A 338 -3.18 -28.46 -15.17
N ASN A 339 -3.08 -29.79 -15.09
CA ASN A 339 -4.17 -30.73 -15.37
C ASN A 339 -4.77 -30.63 -16.79
N ASN A 340 -4.02 -30.10 -17.77
CA ASN A 340 -4.50 -29.89 -19.14
C ASN A 340 -5.82 -29.08 -19.18
N GLN A 341 -5.91 -28.02 -18.38
CA GLN A 341 -7.11 -27.19 -18.31
C GLN A 341 -7.38 -26.47 -19.64
N GLU A 342 -8.59 -26.58 -20.17
CA GLU A 342 -9.07 -25.83 -21.32
C GLU A 342 -9.60 -24.44 -20.91
N GLY A 343 -9.38 -23.42 -21.76
CA GLY A 343 -9.88 -22.06 -21.56
C GLY A 343 -8.81 -20.99 -21.28
N PRO A 344 -7.85 -21.21 -20.37
CA PRO A 344 -6.80 -20.23 -20.10
C PRO A 344 -5.90 -19.93 -21.31
N CYS A 345 -5.39 -18.71 -21.37
CA CYS A 345 -4.36 -18.28 -22.32
C CYS A 345 -3.19 -17.68 -21.55
N MET A 346 -1.97 -18.17 -21.79
CA MET A 346 -0.77 -17.73 -21.10
C MET A 346 -0.17 -16.51 -21.82
N PRO A 347 0.00 -15.37 -21.14
CA PRO A 347 0.56 -14.18 -21.78
C PRO A 347 2.02 -14.41 -22.17
N PRO A 348 2.50 -13.81 -23.27
CA PRO A 348 3.91 -13.88 -23.69
C PRO A 348 4.89 -13.47 -22.58
N ARG A 349 4.49 -12.49 -21.77
CA ARG A 349 5.24 -12.01 -20.60
C ARG A 349 5.51 -13.14 -19.61
N ARG A 350 4.47 -13.88 -19.22
CA ARG A 350 4.57 -15.03 -18.31
C ARG A 350 5.41 -16.17 -18.89
N GLN A 351 5.23 -16.45 -20.19
CA GLN A 351 5.98 -17.50 -20.89
C GLN A 351 7.49 -17.23 -20.90
N LYS A 352 7.88 -15.95 -20.96
CA LYS A 352 9.27 -15.49 -21.02
C LYS A 352 9.78 -14.94 -19.68
N LEU A 353 9.07 -15.19 -18.58
CA LEU A 353 9.43 -14.73 -17.24
C LEU A 353 10.79 -15.29 -16.82
N CYS A 354 11.68 -14.43 -16.31
CA CYS A 354 12.99 -14.82 -15.78
C CYS A 354 12.81 -15.61 -14.48
N ILE A 355 13.11 -16.89 -14.49
CA ILE A 355 12.96 -17.77 -13.32
C ILE A 355 14.20 -18.64 -13.11
N HIS A 356 15.35 -18.21 -13.66
CA HIS A 356 16.55 -19.02 -13.68
C HIS A 356 17.07 -19.31 -12.26
N ASP A 357 17.19 -18.29 -11.41
CA ASP A 357 17.74 -18.49 -10.05
C ASP A 357 16.81 -19.36 -9.21
N LEU A 358 15.50 -19.29 -9.45
CA LEU A 358 14.51 -20.16 -8.81
C LEU A 358 14.66 -21.63 -9.25
N LYS A 359 15.06 -21.88 -10.51
CA LYS A 359 15.23 -23.24 -11.05
C LYS A 359 16.50 -23.94 -10.57
N VAL A 360 17.52 -23.20 -10.19
CA VAL A 360 18.80 -23.76 -9.72
C VAL A 360 18.82 -24.01 -8.21
N LEU A 361 17.76 -23.62 -7.49
CA LEU A 361 17.57 -23.97 -6.09
C LEU A 361 17.47 -25.49 -5.92
N THR A 362 17.94 -25.97 -4.78
CA THR A 362 17.97 -27.39 -4.42
C THR A 362 17.21 -27.62 -3.13
N ASN A 363 16.94 -28.88 -2.80
CA ASN A 363 16.35 -29.28 -1.51
C ASN A 363 17.22 -28.90 -0.29
N THR A 364 18.48 -28.50 -0.48
CA THR A 364 19.37 -28.01 0.58
C THR A 364 19.43 -26.49 0.69
N SER A 365 18.72 -25.77 -0.18
CA SER A 365 18.74 -24.31 -0.20
C SER A 365 17.95 -23.71 0.97
N SER A 366 18.49 -22.64 1.57
CA SER A 366 17.89 -21.95 2.71
C SER A 366 16.82 -20.93 2.30
N GLU A 367 16.02 -20.47 3.27
CA GLU A 367 15.06 -19.37 3.08
C GLU A 367 15.72 -18.11 2.56
N LYS A 368 16.91 -17.78 3.09
CA LYS A 368 17.71 -16.66 2.57
C LYS A 368 17.94 -16.85 1.07
N GLN A 369 18.46 -17.99 0.64
CA GLN A 369 18.73 -18.28 -0.77
C GLN A 369 17.47 -18.22 -1.65
N LEU A 370 16.32 -18.64 -1.13
CA LEU A 370 15.04 -18.48 -1.82
C LEU A 370 14.69 -17.00 -2.02
N ARG A 371 14.80 -16.18 -0.96
CA ARG A 371 14.61 -14.72 -1.02
C ARG A 371 15.55 -14.09 -2.06
N GLU A 372 16.83 -14.45 -2.05
CA GLU A 372 17.81 -13.93 -3.02
C GLU A 372 17.46 -14.32 -4.46
N ALA A 373 17.00 -15.56 -4.68
CA ALA A 373 16.61 -16.04 -6.00
C ALA A 373 15.40 -15.28 -6.56
N PHE A 374 14.40 -14.97 -5.73
CA PHE A 374 13.27 -14.13 -6.13
C PHE A 374 13.71 -12.71 -6.46
N ILE A 375 14.53 -12.08 -5.61
CA ILE A 375 15.06 -10.73 -5.84
C ILE A 375 15.84 -10.68 -7.16
N ASN A 376 16.74 -11.64 -7.38
CA ASN A 376 17.56 -11.70 -8.59
C ASN A 376 16.73 -11.93 -9.85
N CYS A 377 15.74 -12.83 -9.79
CA CYS A 377 14.81 -13.07 -10.90
C CYS A 377 14.02 -11.80 -11.24
N ALA A 378 13.42 -11.15 -10.24
CA ALA A 378 12.64 -9.94 -10.42
C ALA A 378 13.50 -8.79 -10.98
N ALA A 379 14.70 -8.57 -10.43
CA ALA A 379 15.63 -7.55 -10.91
C ALA A 379 15.98 -7.72 -12.39
N LYS A 380 16.37 -8.93 -12.79
CA LYS A 380 16.68 -9.25 -14.19
C LYS A 380 15.45 -9.11 -15.09
N GLU A 381 14.28 -9.55 -14.63
CA GLU A 381 13.03 -9.42 -15.36
C GLU A 381 12.68 -7.96 -15.66
N ILE A 382 12.66 -7.11 -14.63
CA ILE A 382 12.32 -5.70 -14.77
C ILE A 382 13.36 -4.98 -15.63
N HIS A 383 14.65 -5.30 -15.48
CA HIS A 383 15.72 -4.76 -16.32
C HIS A 383 15.48 -5.02 -17.82
N PHE A 384 15.23 -6.28 -18.19
CA PHE A 384 14.98 -6.63 -19.59
C PHE A 384 13.62 -6.15 -20.10
N LEU A 385 12.59 -6.12 -19.25
CA LEU A 385 11.29 -5.52 -19.59
C LEU A 385 11.44 -4.02 -19.86
N TRP A 386 12.22 -3.29 -19.06
CA TRP A 386 12.47 -1.87 -19.27
C TRP A 386 13.17 -1.62 -20.61
N LYS A 387 14.19 -2.42 -20.94
CA LYS A 387 14.85 -2.34 -22.24
C LYS A 387 13.86 -2.55 -23.39
N LYS A 388 13.02 -3.59 -23.31
CA LYS A 388 11.99 -3.85 -24.31
C LYS A 388 10.97 -2.73 -24.41
N TYR A 389 10.51 -2.19 -23.28
CA TYR A 389 9.56 -1.08 -23.26
C TYR A 389 10.12 0.14 -23.99
N LYS A 390 11.38 0.50 -23.73
CA LYS A 390 12.07 1.58 -24.45
C LYS A 390 12.15 1.30 -25.95
N ASP A 391 12.48 0.07 -26.35
CA ASP A 391 12.60 -0.30 -27.76
C ASP A 391 11.25 -0.28 -28.48
N ASP A 392 10.18 -0.74 -27.84
CA ASP A 392 8.82 -0.73 -28.38
C ASP A 392 8.33 0.72 -28.54
N LYS A 393 8.53 1.57 -27.52
CA LYS A 393 8.22 3.01 -27.62
C LYS A 393 9.00 3.69 -28.74
N LYS A 394 10.28 3.37 -28.89
CA LYS A 394 11.09 3.89 -30.01
C LYS A 394 10.51 3.49 -31.39
N LYS A 395 9.97 2.27 -31.52
CA LYS A 395 9.33 1.78 -32.76
C LYS A 395 8.00 2.48 -33.04
N GLU A 396 7.14 2.65 -32.03
CA GLU A 396 5.87 3.39 -32.15
C GLU A 396 6.10 4.80 -32.71
N VAL A 397 7.16 5.46 -32.24
CA VAL A 397 7.53 6.83 -32.62
C VAL A 397 8.18 6.94 -34.00
N THR A 398 8.90 5.92 -34.48
CA THR A 398 9.57 5.98 -35.80
C THR A 398 8.60 5.93 -36.97
N THR A 399 7.36 5.47 -36.75
CA THR A 399 6.23 5.57 -37.68
C THR A 399 5.59 6.97 -37.77
N GLY A 400 6.00 7.92 -36.92
CA GLY A 400 5.45 9.27 -36.82
C GLY A 400 6.47 10.35 -36.44
N GLY A 401 7.73 10.23 -36.91
CA GLY A 401 8.75 11.28 -36.94
C GLY A 401 8.89 12.21 -35.72
N LYS A 402 9.65 11.80 -34.68
CA LYS A 402 10.59 12.66 -33.90
C LYS A 402 11.38 11.80 -32.90
N ARG A 403 12.71 11.90 -32.93
CA ARG A 403 13.68 11.03 -32.20
C ARG A 403 13.82 11.34 -30.70
N GLU A 404 12.96 12.19 -30.15
CA GLU A 404 13.15 12.96 -28.89
C GLU A 404 12.63 12.23 -27.63
N GLU A 405 12.00 11.07 -27.78
CA GLU A 405 11.19 10.43 -26.72
C GLU A 405 11.94 9.42 -25.84
N THR A 406 12.99 8.75 -26.34
CA THR A 406 13.70 7.73 -25.54
C THR A 406 14.56 8.31 -24.43
N ASP A 407 15.19 9.47 -24.67
CA ASP A 407 15.99 10.16 -23.67
C ASP A 407 15.09 10.76 -22.58
N LYS A 408 13.88 11.18 -22.96
CA LYS A 408 12.82 11.60 -22.04
C LYS A 408 12.42 10.46 -21.10
N LEU A 409 12.14 9.25 -21.61
CA LEU A 409 11.79 8.10 -20.77
C LEU A 409 12.89 7.72 -19.76
N GLN A 410 14.15 7.76 -20.19
CA GLN A 410 15.28 7.47 -19.30
C GLN A 410 15.47 8.58 -18.24
N SER A 411 15.24 9.85 -18.62
CA SER A 411 15.28 10.97 -17.68
C SER A 411 14.13 10.92 -16.65
N GLN A 412 12.93 10.51 -17.08
CA GLN A 412 11.77 10.29 -16.20
C GLN A 412 12.03 9.20 -15.18
N LEU A 413 12.61 8.07 -15.61
CA LEU A 413 12.98 7.01 -14.67
C LEU A 413 14.03 7.50 -13.65
N LYS A 414 15.04 8.25 -14.11
CA LYS A 414 16.07 8.84 -13.22
C LYS A 414 15.50 9.87 -12.24
N SER A 415 14.42 10.57 -12.60
CA SER A 415 13.72 11.48 -11.68
C SER A 415 12.74 10.76 -10.74
N GLY A 416 12.70 9.43 -10.76
CA GLY A 416 11.79 8.62 -9.93
C GLY A 416 10.38 8.44 -10.52
N THR A 417 10.12 8.91 -11.73
CA THR A 417 8.81 8.80 -12.38
C THR A 417 8.77 7.59 -13.31
N ILE A 418 8.00 6.56 -12.93
CA ILE A 418 7.80 5.36 -13.76
C ILE A 418 6.59 5.59 -14.70
N PRO A 419 6.68 5.33 -16.01
CA PRO A 419 5.54 5.40 -16.92
C PRO A 419 4.40 4.44 -16.53
N GLU A 420 3.13 4.88 -16.60
CA GLU A 420 1.96 4.09 -16.19
C GLU A 420 1.84 2.74 -16.92
N ASP A 421 2.09 2.73 -18.23
CA ASP A 421 2.07 1.49 -19.02
C ASP A 421 3.15 0.51 -18.57
N PHE A 422 4.31 1.03 -18.16
CA PHE A 422 5.39 0.19 -17.65
C PHE A 422 5.10 -0.31 -16.23
N LYS A 423 4.55 0.54 -15.35
CA LYS A 423 4.06 0.12 -14.01
C LYS A 423 3.08 -1.03 -14.12
N ARG A 424 2.17 -1.00 -15.10
CA ARG A 424 1.23 -2.10 -15.35
C ARG A 424 1.95 -3.42 -15.69
N GLN A 425 3.02 -3.36 -16.47
CA GLN A 425 3.84 -4.55 -16.78
C GLN A 425 4.55 -5.08 -15.52
N MET A 426 5.07 -4.18 -14.66
CA MET A 426 5.66 -4.56 -13.37
C MET A 426 4.62 -5.24 -12.48
N PHE A 427 3.41 -4.69 -12.38
CA PHE A 427 2.33 -5.24 -11.56
C PHE A 427 1.95 -6.67 -11.96
N TYR A 428 1.76 -6.93 -13.26
CA TYR A 428 1.47 -8.30 -13.71
C TYR A 428 2.65 -9.26 -13.50
N THR A 429 3.88 -8.75 -13.59
CA THR A 429 5.09 -9.54 -13.35
C THR A 429 5.23 -9.92 -11.88
N PHE A 430 4.95 -8.97 -10.98
CA PHE A 430 4.87 -9.23 -9.55
C PHE A 430 3.80 -10.28 -9.23
N GLY A 431 2.61 -10.16 -9.83
CA GLY A 431 1.54 -11.15 -9.69
C GLY A 431 1.98 -12.56 -10.08
N ASP A 432 2.69 -12.71 -11.21
CA ASP A 432 3.22 -14.01 -11.61
C ASP A 432 4.23 -14.57 -10.60
N TYR A 433 5.20 -13.76 -10.11
CA TYR A 433 6.16 -14.24 -9.11
C TYR A 433 5.49 -14.59 -7.78
N ARG A 434 4.48 -13.83 -7.37
CA ARG A 434 3.66 -14.15 -6.21
C ARG A 434 2.97 -15.50 -6.40
N ASP A 435 2.33 -15.72 -7.54
CA ASP A 435 1.64 -16.97 -7.83
C ASP A 435 2.62 -18.16 -7.94
N LEU A 436 3.87 -17.92 -8.35
CA LEU A 436 4.96 -18.90 -8.26
C LEU A 436 5.32 -19.24 -6.81
N CYS A 437 5.38 -18.23 -5.94
CA CYS A 437 5.71 -18.38 -4.52
C CYS A 437 4.62 -19.14 -3.76
N LEU A 438 3.35 -18.83 -4.05
CA LEU A 438 2.17 -19.37 -3.38
C LEU A 438 1.63 -20.68 -3.98
N ASP A 439 2.31 -21.24 -4.98
CA ASP A 439 1.85 -22.42 -5.74
C ASP A 439 0.46 -22.28 -6.40
N THR A 440 0.03 -21.04 -6.67
CA THR A 440 -1.24 -20.75 -7.35
C THR A 440 -1.09 -20.55 -8.86
N ASP A 441 0.15 -20.53 -9.35
CA ASP A 441 0.43 -20.40 -10.78
C ASP A 441 -0.07 -21.63 -11.56
N ILE A 442 -0.79 -21.33 -12.64
CA ILE A 442 -1.51 -22.33 -13.44
C ILE A 442 -0.64 -23.02 -14.50
N SER A 443 0.65 -22.70 -14.63
CA SER A 443 1.51 -23.24 -15.69
C SER A 443 1.92 -24.70 -15.43
N ALA A 444 1.92 -25.51 -16.48
CA ALA A 444 2.33 -26.93 -16.40
C ALA A 444 3.85 -27.12 -16.21
N ARG A 445 4.67 -26.11 -16.55
CA ARG A 445 6.12 -26.27 -16.77
C ARG A 445 6.99 -26.21 -15.50
N LEU A 446 6.41 -26.12 -14.32
CA LEU A 446 7.15 -25.87 -13.06
C LEU A 446 6.89 -26.90 -11.96
N TYR A 447 6.35 -28.07 -12.30
CA TYR A 447 5.95 -29.12 -11.35
C TYR A 447 7.01 -29.49 -10.29
N TYR A 448 8.31 -29.52 -10.67
CA TYR A 448 9.42 -29.82 -9.74
C TYR A 448 9.79 -28.66 -8.80
N PHE A 449 9.58 -27.42 -9.22
CA PHE A 449 9.80 -26.24 -8.36
C PHE A 449 8.70 -26.13 -7.31
N TYR A 450 7.44 -26.39 -7.69
CA TYR A 450 6.30 -26.32 -6.78
C TYR A 450 6.34 -27.36 -5.66
N THR A 451 6.74 -28.59 -5.98
CA THR A 451 6.94 -29.63 -4.94
C THR A 451 8.01 -29.20 -3.93
N TYR A 452 9.04 -28.47 -4.34
CA TYR A 452 10.06 -27.95 -3.43
C TYR A 452 9.53 -26.82 -2.53
N VAL A 453 8.88 -25.81 -3.10
CA VAL A 453 8.39 -24.63 -2.36
C VAL A 453 7.32 -25.02 -1.33
N SER A 454 6.31 -25.80 -1.73
CA SER A 454 5.20 -26.20 -0.86
C SER A 454 5.63 -27.14 0.27
N ILE A 455 6.62 -28.02 0.06
CA ILE A 455 7.07 -28.98 1.09
C ILE A 455 7.98 -28.31 2.13
N HIS A 456 8.87 -27.39 1.72
CA HIS A 456 9.91 -26.88 2.61
C HIS A 456 9.56 -25.57 3.31
N PHE A 457 8.71 -24.73 2.72
CA PHE A 457 8.40 -23.42 3.27
C PHE A 457 7.02 -23.33 3.93
N ASN A 458 6.26 -24.43 3.97
CA ASN A 458 4.95 -24.51 4.64
C ASN A 458 4.02 -23.33 4.23
N ILE A 459 4.07 -22.99 2.95
CA ILE A 459 3.25 -21.94 2.32
C ILE A 459 1.92 -22.55 1.89
#